data_AF-A0A1A8EU99-F1
#
_entry.id   AF-A0A1A8EU99-F1
#
_cell.length_a   1.000
_cell.length_b   1.000
_cell.length_c   1.000
_cell.angle_alpha   90.00
_cell.angle_beta   90.00
_cell.angle_gamma   90.00
#
_symmetry.space_group_name_H-M   'P 1'
#
loop_
_entity.id
_entity.type
_entity.pdbx_description
1 polymer ?
#
loop_
_entity_poly.entity_id
_entity_poly.type
_entity_poly.pdbx_seq_one_letter_code
_entity_poly.pdbx_strand_id
1 'polypeptide(L)'
;LKFATGCMNIRSNGTIHFGVMDSKEDAGYVHGEIIGIHVEEKDIYVDALDYIERSFSSDKEHVRQCVRPPRFIEVMDRESTEKRFVVEVDIVPSLNIVKNK
;
A
#
# COMPACT_ATOMS: atom_id res chain seq x y z
N LEU A 1 -3.38 -6.98 2.17
CA LEU A 1 -3.45 -8.24 1.39
C LEU A 1 -4.46 -8.20 0.23
N LYS A 2 -5.77 -8.03 0.47
CA LYS A 2 -6.81 -8.14 -0.58
C LYS A 2 -6.53 -7.30 -1.84
N PHE A 3 -6.10 -6.05 -1.67
CA PHE A 3 -5.74 -5.15 -2.77
C PHE A 3 -4.63 -5.74 -3.66
N ALA A 4 -3.50 -6.12 -3.05
CA ALA A 4 -2.36 -6.69 -3.75
C ALA A 4 -2.71 -7.98 -4.51
N THR A 5 -3.43 -8.91 -3.85
CA THR A 5 -3.92 -10.13 -4.50
C THR A 5 -4.85 -9.82 -5.67
N GLY A 6 -5.72 -8.80 -5.53
CA GLY A 6 -6.57 -8.32 -6.61
C GLY A 6 -5.76 -7.87 -7.83
N CYS A 7 -4.81 -6.95 -7.63
CA CYS A 7 -3.90 -6.47 -8.68
C CYS A 7 -3.17 -7.62 -9.39
N MET A 8 -2.63 -8.56 -8.63
CA MET A 8 -1.92 -9.73 -9.18
C MET A 8 -2.84 -10.66 -9.98
N ASN A 9 -4.05 -10.92 -9.50
CA ASN A 9 -5.01 -11.79 -10.17
C ASN A 9 -5.49 -11.23 -11.51
N ILE A 10 -5.75 -9.92 -11.58
CA ILE A 10 -6.18 -9.26 -12.83
C ILE A 10 -5.00 -8.78 -13.67
N ARG A 11 -3.76 -9.01 -13.22
CA ARG A 11 -2.51 -8.60 -13.89
C ARG A 11 -2.48 -7.10 -14.22
N SER A 12 -2.94 -6.29 -13.27
CA SER A 12 -2.92 -4.83 -13.39
C SER A 12 -2.02 -4.23 -12.33
N ASN A 13 -1.26 -3.20 -12.71
CA ASN A 13 -0.63 -2.35 -11.73
C ASN A 13 -1.72 -1.68 -10.88
N GLY A 14 -1.41 -1.45 -9.61
CA GLY A 14 -2.29 -0.72 -8.70
C GLY A 14 -1.49 -0.07 -7.59
N THR A 15 -1.99 1.06 -7.12
CA THR A 15 -1.41 1.80 -6.00
C THR A 15 -2.48 1.96 -4.94
N ILE A 16 -2.10 1.71 -3.69
CA ILE A 16 -2.96 1.97 -2.52
C ILE A 16 -2.32 3.03 -1.64
N HIS A 17 -3.14 3.99 -1.21
CA HIS A 17 -2.75 5.08 -0.32
C HIS A 17 -3.45 4.92 1.03
N PHE A 18 -2.68 4.82 2.11
CA PHE A 18 -3.17 4.91 3.48
C PHE A 18 -3.04 6.34 3.98
N GLY A 19 -4.03 6.82 4.75
CA GLY A 19 -4.13 8.22 5.14
C GLY A 19 -4.84 9.11 4.11
N VAL A 20 -5.57 8.50 3.17
CA VAL A 20 -6.48 9.16 2.23
C VAL A 20 -7.88 8.62 2.49
N MET A 21 -8.84 9.51 2.73
CA MET A 21 -10.23 9.16 2.98
C MET A 21 -11.07 9.22 1.70
N ASP A 22 -12.15 8.47 1.71
CA ASP A 22 -13.17 8.48 0.68
C ASP A 22 -14.47 9.07 1.26
N SER A 23 -15.35 9.55 0.41
CA SER A 23 -16.62 10.16 0.82
C SER A 23 -17.70 9.13 1.19
N LYS A 24 -17.31 7.98 1.73
CA LYS A 24 -18.25 6.90 2.06
C LYS A 24 -18.79 7.03 3.49
N GLU A 25 -20.07 6.71 3.63
CA GLU A 25 -20.79 6.48 4.90
C GLU A 25 -20.69 7.63 5.92
N ASP A 26 -21.03 8.85 5.49
CA ASP A 26 -21.31 9.99 6.39
C ASP A 26 -20.16 10.39 7.34
N ALA A 27 -18.92 9.99 7.04
CA ALA A 27 -17.75 10.33 7.83
C ALA A 27 -17.31 11.81 7.72
N GLY A 28 -18.02 12.61 6.90
CA GLY A 28 -17.74 14.03 6.69
C GLY A 28 -16.54 14.33 5.76
N TYR A 29 -15.88 13.30 5.23
CA TYR A 29 -14.74 13.45 4.32
C TYR A 29 -15.17 13.57 2.86
N VAL A 30 -14.36 14.26 2.06
CA VAL A 30 -14.49 14.28 0.59
C VAL A 30 -13.66 13.16 -0.04
N HIS A 31 -14.06 12.73 -1.25
CA HIS A 31 -13.31 11.71 -1.98
C HIS A 31 -11.88 12.16 -2.23
N GLY A 32 -10.90 11.37 -1.74
CA GLY A 32 -9.48 11.66 -1.88
C GLY A 32 -8.94 12.65 -0.85
N GLU A 33 -9.65 12.91 0.25
CA GLU A 33 -9.19 13.82 1.29
C GLU A 33 -7.95 13.28 2.01
N ILE A 34 -6.89 14.09 2.08
CA ILE A 34 -5.63 13.71 2.72
C ILE A 34 -5.71 14.06 4.20
N ILE A 35 -5.80 13.03 5.04
CA ILE A 35 -5.79 13.17 6.50
C ILE A 35 -4.43 12.81 7.11
N GLY A 36 -3.67 11.98 6.40
CA GLY A 36 -2.45 11.35 6.90
C GLY A 36 -2.70 10.36 8.04
N ILE A 37 -1.69 9.56 8.33
CA ILE A 37 -1.64 8.70 9.53
C ILE A 37 -0.38 9.01 10.32
N HIS A 38 -0.44 8.77 11.63
CA HIS A 38 0.75 8.81 12.47
C HIS A 38 1.61 7.56 12.18
N VAL A 39 2.91 7.78 12.00
CA VAL A 39 3.89 6.72 11.70
C VAL A 39 5.01 6.84 12.72
N GLU A 40 5.01 5.98 13.73
CA GLU A 40 6.05 5.94 14.76
C GLU A 40 7.33 5.29 14.23
N GLU A 41 7.20 4.11 13.64
CA GLU A 41 8.32 3.32 13.13
C GLU A 41 8.02 2.82 11.72
N LYS A 42 8.82 3.28 10.75
CA LYS A 42 8.62 2.97 9.31
C LYS A 42 8.91 1.50 9.01
N ASP A 43 9.84 0.90 9.74
CA ASP A 43 10.30 -0.47 9.49
C ASP A 43 9.18 -1.50 9.74
N ILE A 44 8.28 -1.23 10.68
CA ILE A 44 7.09 -2.07 10.92
C ILE A 44 6.24 -2.23 9.66
N TYR A 45 6.12 -1.19 8.82
CA TYR A 45 5.33 -1.25 7.60
C TYR A 45 6.02 -2.08 6.51
N VAL A 46 7.36 -2.07 6.48
CA VAL A 46 8.15 -2.91 5.57
C VAL A 46 8.01 -4.37 6.00
N ASP A 47 8.16 -4.65 7.30
CA ASP A 47 7.98 -5.99 7.87
C ASP A 47 6.54 -6.50 7.70
N ALA A 48 5.54 -5.61 7.79
CA ALA A 48 4.14 -5.93 7.54
C ALA A 48 3.91 -6.48 6.11
N LEU A 49 4.71 -6.04 5.13
CA LEU A 49 4.64 -6.57 3.76
C LEU A 49 5.17 -8.00 3.65
N ASP A 50 6.12 -8.41 4.49
CA ASP A 50 6.61 -9.79 4.50
C ASP A 50 5.50 -10.79 4.92
N TYR A 51 4.47 -10.33 5.63
CA TYR A 51 3.29 -11.16 5.90
C TYR A 51 2.43 -11.43 4.66
N ILE A 52 2.60 -10.67 3.57
CA ILE A 52 1.90 -10.94 2.31
C ILE A 52 2.29 -12.33 1.79
N GLU A 53 3.57 -12.71 1.88
CA GLU A 53 4.06 -14.03 1.47
C GLU A 53 3.34 -15.18 2.19
N ARG A 54 2.92 -14.98 3.44
CA ARG A 54 2.20 -16.02 4.21
C ARG A 54 0.83 -16.34 3.65
N SER A 55 0.29 -15.46 2.80
CA SER A 55 -1.03 -15.62 2.19
C SER A 55 -1.03 -16.45 0.91
N PHE A 56 0.15 -16.85 0.44
CA PHE A 56 0.33 -17.64 -0.77
C PHE A 56 0.98 -18.97 -0.41
N SER A 57 0.44 -20.07 -0.93
CA SER A 57 0.97 -21.42 -0.68
C SER A 57 2.21 -21.73 -1.54
N SER A 58 2.32 -21.12 -2.72
CA SER A 58 3.46 -21.21 -3.66
C SER A 58 3.90 -19.83 -4.13
N ASP A 59 5.06 -19.76 -4.78
CA ASP A 59 5.55 -18.56 -5.49
C ASP A 59 5.69 -17.29 -4.63
N LYS A 60 5.92 -17.48 -3.32
CA LYS A 60 6.05 -16.40 -2.32
C LYS A 60 7.08 -15.33 -2.72
N GLU A 61 8.24 -15.77 -3.20
CA GLU A 61 9.31 -14.89 -3.66
C GLU A 61 8.87 -14.02 -4.86
N HIS A 62 8.10 -14.60 -5.79
CA HIS A 62 7.57 -13.90 -6.95
C HIS A 62 6.51 -12.87 -6.56
N VAL A 63 5.68 -13.21 -5.57
CA VAL A 63 4.69 -12.28 -4.99
C VAL A 63 5.41 -11.10 -4.34
N ARG A 64 6.48 -11.33 -3.58
CA ARG A 64 7.27 -10.26 -2.95
C ARG A 64 7.85 -9.30 -3.99
N GLN A 65 8.36 -9.81 -5.11
CA GLN A 65 8.87 -8.97 -6.20
C GLN A 65 7.79 -8.09 -6.86
N CYS A 66 6.51 -8.43 -6.71
CA CYS A 66 5.40 -7.64 -7.24
C CYS A 66 4.98 -6.50 -6.29
N VAL A 67 5.50 -6.42 -5.07
CA VAL A 67 5.16 -5.37 -4.09
C VAL A 67 6.36 -4.44 -3.92
N ARG A 68 6.19 -3.16 -4.23
CA ARG A 68 7.27 -2.18 -4.00
C ARG A 68 7.35 -1.79 -2.52
N PRO A 69 8.53 -1.36 -2.03
CA PRO A 69 8.66 -0.82 -0.68
C PRO A 69 7.68 0.33 -0.43
N PRO A 70 7.11 0.47 0.78
CA PRO A 70 6.23 1.58 1.11
C PRO A 70 6.93 2.91 0.96
N ARG A 71 6.23 3.90 0.42
CA ARG A 71 6.68 5.29 0.35
C ARG A 71 5.92 6.11 1.38
N PHE A 72 6.65 6.86 2.18
CA PHE A 72 6.10 7.72 3.23
C PHE A 72 6.16 9.17 2.76
N ILE A 73 5.00 9.73 2.48
CA ILE A 73 4.85 11.09 1.96
C ILE A 73 4.34 11.97 3.11
N GLU A 74 5.16 12.90 3.58
CA GLU A 74 4.79 13.78 4.69
C GLU A 74 3.64 14.71 4.28
N VAL A 75 2.60 14.77 5.12
CA VAL A 75 1.47 15.68 4.95
C VAL A 75 1.85 17.02 5.54
N MET A 76 1.82 18.06 4.71
CA MET A 76 2.04 19.42 5.16
C MET A 76 0.72 20.01 5.62
N ASP A 77 0.53 20.09 6.93
CA ASP A 77 -0.55 20.86 7.55
C ASP A 77 0.03 22.18 8.06
N ARG A 78 -0.65 23.30 7.77
CA ARG A 78 -0.23 24.63 8.22
C ARG A 78 -0.65 24.91 9.67
N GLU A 79 -1.64 24.19 10.16
CA GLU A 79 -2.25 24.40 11.48
C GLU A 79 -1.72 23.40 12.51
N SER A 80 -1.28 22.22 12.06
CA SER A 80 -0.70 21.19 12.91
C SER A 80 0.83 21.17 12.87
N THR A 81 1.44 20.90 14.02
CA THR A 81 2.88 20.61 14.13
C THR A 81 3.18 19.12 14.17
N GLU A 82 2.13 18.28 14.15
CA GLU A 82 2.27 16.83 14.15
C GLU A 82 2.70 16.31 12.78
N LYS A 83 3.75 15.48 12.76
CA LYS A 83 4.15 14.78 11.54
C LYS A 83 3.19 13.66 11.22
N ARG A 84 2.51 13.78 10.08
CA ARG A 84 1.62 12.76 9.51
C ARG A 84 2.10 12.37 8.13
N PHE A 85 1.77 11.16 7.71
CA PHE A 85 2.20 10.63 6.43
C PHE A 85 1.04 10.01 5.67
N VAL A 86 1.06 10.16 4.35
CA VAL A 86 0.40 9.21 3.46
C VAL A 86 1.38 8.08 3.18
N VAL A 87 0.94 6.84 3.36
CA VAL A 87 1.73 5.66 3.02
C VAL A 87 1.24 5.10 1.70
N GLU A 88 2.09 5.15 0.68
CA GLU A 88 1.82 4.64 -0.66
C GLU A 88 2.50 3.28 -0.85
N VAL A 89 1.74 2.32 -1.39
CA VAL A 89 2.27 1.00 -1.77
C VAL A 89 1.85 0.69 -3.20
N ASP A 90 2.84 0.44 -4.07
CA ASP A 90 2.63 0.03 -5.44
C ASP A 90 2.69 -1.49 -5.58
N ILE A 91 1.77 -2.02 -6.38
CA ILE A 91 1.72 -3.41 -6.80
C ILE A 91 1.95 -3.44 -8.31
N VAL A 92 3.02 -4.11 -8.74
CA VAL A 92 3.44 -4.21 -10.15
C VAL A 92 3.56 -5.69 -10.52
N PRO A 93 2.47 -6.34 -10.96
CA PRO A 93 2.51 -7.73 -11.37
C PRO A 93 3.29 -7.85 -12.69
N SER A 94 4.52 -8.34 -12.63
CA SER A 94 5.37 -8.52 -13.81
C SER A 94 5.22 -9.92 -14.38
N LEU A 95 4.72 -10.01 -15.63
CA LEU A 95 4.66 -11.26 -16.39
C LEU A 95 6.03 -11.93 -16.53
N ASN A 96 7.11 -11.13 -16.58
CA ASN A 96 8.47 -11.66 -16.74
C ASN A 96 8.91 -12.53 -15.55
N ILE A 97 8.34 -12.33 -14.36
CA ILE A 97 8.66 -13.11 -13.16
C ILE A 97 8.21 -14.58 -13.33
N VAL A 98 7.15 -14.83 -14.09
CA VAL A 98 6.54 -16.18 -14.25
C VAL A 98 6.56 -16.68 -15.69
N LYS A 99 7.23 -15.97 -16.61
CA LYS A 99 7.12 -16.21 -18.06
C LYS A 99 7.60 -17.59 -18.53
N ASN A 100 8.37 -18.30 -17.71
CA ASN A 100 8.93 -19.63 -18.02
C ASN A 100 8.61 -20.68 -16.93
N LYS A 101 7.58 -20.44 -16.13
CA LYS A 101 7.03 -21.42 -15.17
C LYS A 101 5.78 -22.07 -15.71
#